data_AF-A0A0P9R4F0-F1
#
_entry.id   AF-A0A0P9R4F0-F1
#
_cell.length_a   1.000
_cell.length_b   1.000
_cell.length_c   1.000
_cell.angle_alpha   90.00
_cell.angle_beta   90.00
_cell.angle_gamma   90.00
#
_symmetry.space_group_name_H-M   'P 1'
#
loop_
_entity.id
_entity.type
_entity.pdbx_description
1 polymer ?
#
loop_
_entity_poly.entity_id
_entity_poly.type
_entity_poly.pdbx_seq_one_letter_code
_entity_poly.pdbx_strand_id
1 'polypeptide(L)'
;MSFTRASSINATTFGAQCSEPWRCQVSSNSKKTPLRPQLKPYLWTIGILLVLWLGFVFFVYSKAQENNMQLRDMNSVLRFSIAGILGAALLTYSGHWWGKAVANEKHELAAYKSEIIAKNAEQRTTQTRTYALEIRGIGIAIDDWHQSSIWKKIDEKYNNFASIYSSSAKDYDSSLSSRSITRDINMRVAFQHSAGESVAYWPIPVFALGPPNLYEKAYKAAGLISSGRNKATLGVTQFLWQDDESTTHAQAMIERLFQFFDNNPKVPQALIASRDGDVTRDVYRKPGTPGLQNVQAVPAIFESMTGLLVTRSDRVDRYIRPYATNEAEDNQNKNTDLGKLWAFYWEQPRKFRKIYEDAEKAKGVKAPLAPGTISTAYWQSQLPTLWKTISNRGPGNFEPS
;
A
#
# COMPACT_ATOMS: atom_id res chain seq x y z
N MET A 1 -32.06 45.80 -1.42
CA MET A 1 -32.75 44.69 -0.71
C MET A 1 -31.84 44.20 0.39
N SER A 2 -32.36 44.24 1.61
CA SER A 2 -31.64 44.17 2.88
C SER A 2 -31.05 42.79 3.17
N PHE A 3 -29.85 42.76 3.74
CA PHE A 3 -29.25 41.56 4.34
C PHE A 3 -29.92 41.27 5.69
N THR A 4 -30.55 40.10 5.81
CA THR A 4 -31.10 39.59 7.07
C THR A 4 -30.02 38.78 7.80
N ARG A 5 -29.72 39.19 9.04
CA ARG A 5 -28.80 38.52 9.98
C ARG A 5 -29.36 37.14 10.34
N ALA A 6 -28.58 36.08 10.09
CA ALA A 6 -28.89 34.74 10.59
C ALA A 6 -28.63 34.65 12.10
N SER A 7 -29.60 34.07 12.78
CA SER A 7 -29.73 33.86 14.23
C SER A 7 -28.60 33.02 14.84
N SER A 8 -28.13 33.44 16.01
CA SER A 8 -27.27 32.67 16.91
C SER A 8 -27.96 31.39 17.38
N ILE A 9 -27.37 30.23 17.07
CA ILE A 9 -27.78 28.94 17.63
C ILE A 9 -27.10 28.78 18.99
N ASN A 10 -27.90 28.70 20.05
CA ASN A 10 -27.42 28.43 21.42
C ASN A 10 -26.83 27.02 21.52
N ALA A 11 -25.51 26.93 21.67
CA ALA A 11 -24.79 25.70 21.99
C ALA A 11 -24.73 25.52 23.52
N THR A 12 -25.82 25.05 24.13
CA THR A 12 -25.82 24.56 25.51
C THR A 12 -26.27 23.10 25.52
N THR A 13 -25.36 22.19 25.16
CA THR A 13 -25.53 20.75 25.48
C THR A 13 -24.27 19.88 25.36
N PHE A 14 -23.11 20.43 25.01
CA PHE A 14 -21.85 19.70 25.10
C PHE A 14 -20.82 20.59 25.77
N GLY A 15 -20.23 20.13 26.87
CA GLY A 15 -19.27 20.88 27.69
C GLY A 15 -17.95 21.15 26.97
N ALA A 16 -17.96 22.01 25.96
CA ALA A 16 -16.79 22.54 25.29
C ALA A 16 -16.44 23.91 25.91
N GLN A 17 -15.27 24.01 26.55
CA GLN A 17 -14.68 25.30 26.89
C GLN A 17 -13.94 25.84 25.66
N CYS A 18 -14.43 26.95 25.12
CA CYS A 18 -13.80 27.64 24.00
C CYS A 18 -13.09 28.88 24.54
N SER A 19 -11.77 28.99 24.35
CA SER A 19 -11.03 30.22 24.67
C SER A 19 -11.08 31.25 23.54
N GLU A 20 -11.34 30.81 22.30
CA GLU A 20 -11.50 31.65 21.10
C GLU A 20 -12.41 30.93 20.06
N PRO A 21 -13.07 31.66 19.13
CA PRO A 21 -13.99 31.08 18.14
C PRO A 21 -13.37 30.05 17.17
N TRP A 22 -12.05 29.84 17.22
CA TRP A 22 -11.33 28.91 16.34
C TRP A 22 -10.49 27.86 17.10
N ARG A 23 -10.54 27.86 18.45
CA ARG A 23 -9.82 26.88 19.29
C ARG A 23 -10.80 26.19 20.21
N CYS A 24 -11.39 25.11 19.70
CA CYS A 24 -12.13 24.16 20.51
C CYS A 24 -11.20 22.99 20.84
N GLN A 25 -10.76 22.88 22.10
CA GLN A 25 -10.12 21.65 22.57
C GLN A 25 -11.22 20.65 22.93
N VAL A 26 -11.27 19.53 22.21
CA VAL A 26 -12.09 18.38 22.62
C VAL A 26 -11.35 17.69 23.77
N SER A 27 -11.77 18.01 25.00
CA SER A 27 -11.36 17.25 26.18
C SER A 27 -11.95 15.83 26.07
N SER A 28 -11.14 14.86 25.65
CA SER A 28 -11.47 13.45 25.77
C SER A 28 -11.29 13.03 27.23
N ASN A 29 -12.24 13.40 28.07
CA ASN A 29 -12.37 12.86 29.42
C ASN A 29 -12.87 11.41 29.37
N SER A 30 -12.13 10.52 28.68
CA SER A 30 -12.29 9.08 28.87
C SER A 30 -11.58 8.75 30.19
N LYS A 31 -12.34 8.29 31.19
CA LYS A 31 -11.76 7.76 32.42
C LYS A 31 -10.80 6.62 32.04
N LYS A 32 -9.50 6.88 32.11
CA LYS A 32 -8.47 5.85 31.87
C LYS A 32 -8.67 4.73 32.88
N THR A 33 -9.17 3.59 32.42
CA THR A 33 -9.22 2.39 33.25
C THR A 33 -7.79 1.98 33.60
N PRO A 34 -7.49 1.71 34.88
CA PRO A 34 -6.15 1.34 35.27
C PRO A 34 -5.73 0.02 34.59
N LEU A 35 -4.55 0.05 33.98
CA LEU A 35 -3.89 -1.10 33.33
C LEU A 35 -3.68 -2.25 34.31
N ARG A 36 -3.33 -1.95 35.56
CA ARG A 36 -3.18 -2.95 36.61
C ARG A 36 -4.56 -3.42 37.12
N PRO A 37 -4.81 -4.73 37.20
CA PRO A 37 -6.00 -5.26 37.86
C PRO A 37 -6.05 -4.82 39.33
N GLN A 38 -7.26 -4.67 39.88
CA GLN A 38 -7.37 -4.40 41.32
C GLN A 38 -6.91 -5.64 42.10
N LEU A 39 -6.05 -5.46 43.09
CA LEU A 39 -5.50 -6.55 43.92
C LEU A 39 -6.53 -7.17 44.88
N LYS A 40 -7.49 -6.38 45.37
CA LYS A 40 -8.49 -6.81 46.36
C LYS A 40 -9.21 -8.14 46.03
N PRO A 41 -9.81 -8.33 44.83
CA PRO A 41 -10.49 -9.59 44.51
C PRO A 41 -9.56 -10.80 44.56
N TYR A 42 -8.30 -10.65 44.12
CA TYR A 42 -7.31 -11.72 44.16
C TYR A 42 -6.93 -12.09 45.60
N LEU A 43 -6.73 -11.09 46.46
CA LEU A 43 -6.45 -11.31 47.88
C LEU A 43 -7.62 -12.00 48.59
N TRP A 44 -8.86 -11.66 48.25
CA TRP A 44 -10.06 -12.35 48.76
C TRP A 44 -10.12 -13.81 48.30
N THR A 45 -9.87 -14.09 47.02
CA THR A 45 -9.83 -15.47 46.52
C THR A 45 -8.73 -16.30 47.17
N ILE A 46 -7.54 -15.71 47.38
CA ILE A 46 -6.46 -16.36 48.13
C ILE A 46 -6.91 -16.66 49.55
N GLY A 47 -7.53 -15.69 50.24
CA GLY A 47 -8.03 -15.86 51.60
C GLY A 47 -9.06 -16.99 51.71
N ILE A 48 -10.04 -17.03 50.82
CA ILE A 48 -11.07 -18.09 50.80
C ILE A 48 -10.44 -19.46 50.53
N LEU A 49 -9.54 -19.56 49.56
CA LEU A 49 -8.87 -20.83 49.24
C LEU A 49 -7.98 -21.32 50.39
N LEU A 50 -7.28 -20.42 51.08
CA LEU A 50 -6.48 -20.76 52.25
C LEU A 50 -7.36 -21.22 53.42
N VAL A 51 -8.49 -20.56 53.68
CA VAL A 51 -9.44 -20.97 54.74
C VAL A 51 -10.04 -22.34 54.44
N LEU A 52 -10.49 -22.58 53.20
CA LEU A 52 -11.03 -23.87 52.79
C LEU A 52 -9.96 -24.97 52.89
N TRP A 53 -8.73 -24.69 52.47
CA TRP A 53 -7.61 -25.63 52.56
C TRP A 53 -7.24 -25.95 54.01
N LEU A 54 -7.13 -24.93 54.88
CA LEU A 54 -6.85 -25.13 56.30
C LEU A 54 -7.98 -25.91 57.00
N GLY A 55 -9.25 -25.64 56.65
CA GLY A 55 -10.39 -26.41 57.12
C GLY A 55 -10.33 -27.88 56.69
N PHE A 56 -9.94 -28.14 55.45
CA PHE A 56 -9.71 -29.50 54.93
C PHE A 56 -8.55 -30.20 55.65
N VAL A 57 -7.41 -29.54 55.82
CA VAL A 57 -6.25 -30.09 56.54
C VAL A 57 -6.61 -30.41 57.98
N PHE A 58 -7.36 -29.53 58.66
CA PHE A 58 -7.84 -29.76 60.02
C PHE A 58 -8.77 -30.98 60.09
N PHE A 59 -9.72 -31.09 59.17
CA PHE A 59 -10.62 -32.25 59.07
C PHE A 59 -9.85 -33.57 58.86
N VAL A 60 -8.90 -33.60 57.94
CA VAL A 60 -8.03 -34.77 57.69
C VAL A 60 -7.20 -35.11 58.91
N TYR A 61 -6.66 -34.12 59.60
CA TYR A 61 -5.89 -34.30 60.83
C TYR A 61 -6.74 -34.93 61.94
N SER A 62 -7.94 -34.41 62.19
CA SER A 62 -8.87 -34.96 63.18
C SER A 62 -9.25 -36.41 62.87
N LYS A 63 -9.53 -36.72 61.59
CA LYS A 63 -9.86 -38.10 61.17
C LYS A 63 -8.69 -39.07 61.25
N ALA A 64 -7.46 -38.60 61.05
CA ALA A 64 -6.27 -39.44 61.22
C ALA A 64 -6.00 -39.75 62.70
N GLN A 65 -6.26 -38.79 63.61
CA GLN A 65 -6.18 -38.99 65.06
C GLN A 65 -7.23 -40.01 65.54
N GLU A 66 -8.49 -39.89 65.11
CA GLU A 66 -9.56 -40.83 65.47
C GLU A 66 -9.26 -42.28 65.04
N ASN A 67 -8.61 -42.45 63.89
CA ASN A 67 -8.32 -43.76 63.29
C ASN A 67 -6.89 -44.26 63.57
N ASN A 68 -6.14 -43.61 64.47
CA ASN A 68 -4.77 -43.98 64.84
C ASN A 68 -3.78 -44.07 63.64
N MET A 69 -4.01 -43.25 62.60
CA MET A 69 -3.19 -43.24 61.39
C MET A 69 -2.02 -42.26 61.50
N GLN A 70 -0.81 -42.66 61.09
CA GLN A 70 0.34 -41.74 60.98
C GLN A 70 0.30 -40.93 59.68
N LEU A 71 0.14 -39.61 59.79
CA LEU A 71 0.30 -38.68 58.67
C LEU A 71 1.79 -38.32 58.50
N ARG A 72 2.40 -38.83 57.43
CA ARG A 72 3.80 -38.51 57.06
C ARG A 72 3.85 -37.27 56.15
N ASP A 73 4.96 -36.52 56.23
CA ASP A 73 5.29 -35.39 55.34
C ASP A 73 4.29 -34.21 55.30
N MET A 74 3.46 -34.06 56.34
CA MET A 74 2.42 -33.04 56.37
C MET A 74 2.93 -31.59 56.29
N ASN A 75 4.11 -31.31 56.84
CA ASN A 75 4.76 -30.00 56.71
C ASN A 75 5.13 -29.70 55.25
N SER A 76 5.56 -30.72 54.50
CA SER A 76 5.87 -30.62 53.08
C SER A 76 4.60 -30.34 52.27
N VAL A 77 3.54 -31.12 52.51
CA VAL A 77 2.23 -30.96 51.87
C VAL A 77 1.65 -29.57 52.13
N LEU A 78 1.67 -29.08 53.37
CA LEU A 78 1.21 -27.73 53.71
C LEU A 78 1.98 -26.63 52.95
N ARG A 79 3.31 -26.72 52.91
CA ARG A 79 4.15 -25.73 52.22
C ARG A 79 3.90 -25.72 50.72
N PHE A 80 3.87 -26.88 50.08
CA PHE A 80 3.66 -26.99 48.63
C PHE A 80 2.22 -26.61 48.22
N SER A 81 1.21 -26.90 49.05
CA SER A 81 -0.17 -26.47 48.78
C SER A 81 -0.36 -24.96 48.90
N ILE A 82 0.23 -24.32 49.92
CA ILE A 82 0.21 -22.85 50.05
C ILE A 82 0.95 -22.21 48.87
N ALA A 83 2.12 -22.74 48.52
CA ALA A 83 2.86 -22.28 47.34
C ALA A 83 2.05 -22.45 46.05
N GLY A 84 1.29 -23.54 45.91
CA GLY A 84 0.38 -23.78 44.79
C GLY A 84 -0.74 -22.74 44.68
N ILE A 85 -1.40 -22.42 45.78
CA ILE A 85 -2.47 -21.39 45.82
C ILE A 85 -1.90 -20.02 45.45
N LEU A 86 -0.77 -19.64 46.05
CA LEU A 86 -0.12 -18.35 45.76
C LEU A 86 0.40 -18.29 44.32
N GLY A 87 0.98 -19.37 43.81
CA GLY A 87 1.46 -19.48 42.44
C GLY A 87 0.34 -19.36 41.41
N ALA A 88 -0.79 -20.04 41.62
CA ALA A 88 -1.96 -19.93 40.75
C ALA A 88 -2.56 -18.52 40.76
N ALA A 89 -2.61 -17.87 41.93
CA ALA A 89 -3.08 -16.49 42.05
C ALA A 89 -2.14 -15.50 41.34
N LEU A 90 -0.82 -15.70 41.43
CA LEU A 90 0.17 -14.88 40.73
C LEU A 90 0.04 -15.02 39.20
N LEU A 91 -0.13 -16.24 38.69
CA LEU A 91 -0.29 -16.51 37.25
C LEU A 91 -1.58 -15.89 36.71
N THR A 92 -2.69 -16.03 37.43
CA THR A 92 -3.99 -15.44 37.02
C THR A 92 -3.97 -13.91 37.07
N TYR A 93 -3.33 -13.32 38.07
CA TYR A 93 -3.14 -11.87 38.14
C TYR A 93 -2.26 -11.37 36.99
N SER A 94 -1.14 -12.06 36.71
CA SER A 94 -0.22 -11.72 35.62
C SER A 94 -0.90 -11.83 34.26
N GLY A 95 -1.68 -12.89 34.03
CA GLY A 95 -2.47 -13.08 32.82
C GLY A 95 -3.55 -11.99 32.62
N HIS A 96 -4.27 -11.61 33.68
CA HIS A 96 -5.25 -10.52 33.60
C HIS A 96 -4.57 -9.17 33.34
N TRP A 97 -3.41 -8.91 33.97
CA TRP A 97 -2.65 -7.69 33.73
C TRP A 97 -2.16 -7.61 32.29
N TRP A 98 -1.57 -8.69 31.76
CA TRP A 98 -1.16 -8.78 30.37
C TRP A 98 -2.34 -8.58 29.41
N GLY A 99 -3.47 -9.25 29.66
CA GLY A 99 -4.68 -9.10 28.87
C GLY A 99 -5.20 -7.66 28.83
N LYS A 100 -5.19 -6.95 29.97
CA LYS A 100 -5.52 -5.52 30.04
C LYS A 100 -4.54 -4.65 29.28
N ALA A 101 -3.24 -4.94 29.34
CA ALA A 101 -2.22 -4.20 28.60
C ALA A 101 -2.45 -4.29 27.08
N VAL A 102 -2.66 -5.51 26.57
CA VAL A 102 -2.95 -5.76 25.15
C VAL A 102 -4.27 -5.10 24.72
N ALA A 103 -5.32 -5.15 25.57
CA ALA A 103 -6.59 -4.51 25.28
C ALA A 103 -6.49 -2.97 25.24
N ASN A 104 -5.70 -2.37 26.15
CA ASN A 104 -5.48 -0.93 26.18
C ASN A 104 -4.74 -0.45 24.93
N GLU A 105 -3.69 -1.16 24.51
CA GLU A 105 -2.95 -0.85 23.28
C GLU A 105 -3.87 -0.87 22.05
N LYS A 106 -4.73 -1.89 21.92
CA LYS A 106 -5.75 -1.96 20.85
C LYS A 106 -6.76 -0.81 20.93
N HIS A 107 -7.18 -0.43 22.12
CA HIS A 107 -8.16 0.64 22.33
C HIS A 107 -7.56 2.03 22.03
N GLU A 108 -6.34 2.30 22.50
CA GLU A 108 -5.60 3.54 22.18
C GLU A 108 -5.36 3.66 20.67
N LEU A 109 -5.05 2.55 20.01
CA LEU A 109 -4.88 2.51 18.56
C LEU A 109 -6.20 2.79 17.80
N ALA A 110 -7.32 2.24 18.26
CA ALA A 110 -8.64 2.51 17.68
C ALA A 110 -9.08 3.96 17.92
N ALA A 111 -8.79 4.52 19.10
CA ALA A 111 -9.06 5.92 19.43
C ALA A 111 -8.23 6.87 18.56
N TYR A 112 -6.93 6.61 18.42
CA TYR A 112 -6.04 7.35 17.54
C TYR A 112 -6.50 7.31 16.08
N LYS A 113 -6.93 6.13 15.57
CA LYS A 113 -7.55 6.02 14.24
C LYS A 113 -8.75 6.94 14.10
N SER A 114 -9.67 6.90 15.07
CA SER A 114 -10.89 7.70 15.04
C SER A 114 -10.59 9.20 15.06
N GLU A 115 -9.63 9.63 15.88
CA GLU A 115 -9.19 11.03 15.97
C GLU A 115 -8.55 11.52 14.66
N ILE A 116 -7.63 10.74 14.07
CA ILE A 116 -7.02 11.05 12.77
C ILE A 116 -8.10 11.11 11.68
N ILE A 117 -9.05 10.15 11.66
CA ILE A 117 -10.16 10.14 10.70
C ILE A 117 -11.04 11.38 10.85
N ALA A 118 -11.33 11.79 12.09
CA ALA A 118 -12.13 12.98 12.40
C ALA A 118 -11.41 14.27 11.98
N LYS A 119 -10.13 14.43 12.34
CA LYS A 119 -9.29 15.56 11.92
C LYS A 119 -9.17 15.66 10.39
N ASN A 120 -9.01 14.52 9.72
CA ASN A 120 -9.01 14.44 8.26
C ASN A 120 -10.40 14.69 7.65
N ALA A 121 -11.49 14.45 8.37
CA ALA A 121 -12.86 14.80 7.94
C ALA A 121 -13.14 16.31 8.08
N GLU A 122 -12.54 16.97 9.06
CA GLU A 122 -12.62 18.41 9.25
C GLU A 122 -11.77 19.18 8.20
N GLN A 123 -10.59 18.64 7.83
CA GLN A 123 -9.84 19.12 6.67
C GLN A 123 -10.61 18.93 5.35
N ARG A 124 -11.42 17.87 5.24
CA ARG A 124 -12.25 17.59 4.05
C ARG A 124 -13.30 18.66 3.76
N THR A 125 -13.97 19.21 4.78
CA THR A 125 -14.95 20.30 4.58
C THR A 125 -14.33 21.54 3.94
N THR A 126 -13.01 21.70 4.10
CA THR A 126 -12.24 22.78 3.48
C THR A 126 -11.78 22.43 2.05
N GLN A 127 -11.45 21.16 1.78
CA GLN A 127 -10.99 20.66 0.48
C GLN A 127 -12.10 20.28 -0.52
N THR A 128 -13.36 20.16 -0.09
CA THR A 128 -14.48 19.69 -0.95
C THR A 128 -14.79 20.62 -2.14
N ARG A 129 -14.00 21.68 -2.37
CA ARG A 129 -14.30 22.72 -3.34
C ARG A 129 -13.49 22.73 -4.63
N THR A 130 -12.42 21.96 -4.84
CA THR A 130 -11.65 22.19 -6.09
C THR A 130 -10.93 21.07 -6.85
N TYR A 131 -10.57 19.88 -6.34
CA TYR A 131 -9.93 18.86 -7.22
C TYR A 131 -10.27 17.40 -6.84
N ALA A 132 -10.68 16.59 -7.82
CA ALA A 132 -10.98 15.15 -7.64
C ALA A 132 -9.76 14.25 -7.94
N LEU A 133 -8.83 14.69 -8.80
CA LEU A 133 -7.57 14.04 -9.17
C LEU A 133 -6.52 15.11 -9.49
N GLU A 134 -5.31 14.93 -8.99
CA GLU A 134 -4.16 15.81 -9.18
C GLU A 134 -3.09 15.09 -10.01
N ILE A 135 -2.42 15.81 -10.92
CA ILE A 135 -1.24 15.28 -11.62
C ILE A 135 -0.04 15.45 -10.68
N ARG A 136 0.55 14.33 -10.25
CA ARG A 136 1.68 14.32 -9.31
C ARG A 136 3.02 14.21 -10.01
N GLY A 137 3.07 13.52 -11.15
CA GLY A 137 4.29 13.35 -11.92
C GLY A 137 3.96 13.09 -13.39
N ILE A 138 4.78 13.67 -14.27
CA ILE A 138 4.65 13.51 -15.72
C ILE A 138 5.98 13.14 -16.35
N GLY A 139 5.96 12.02 -17.05
CA GLY A 139 7.05 11.47 -17.85
C GLY A 139 6.76 11.72 -19.32
N ILE A 140 7.61 12.45 -20.05
CA ILE A 140 7.49 12.57 -21.50
C ILE A 140 8.88 12.44 -22.12
N ALA A 141 9.00 11.51 -23.06
CA ALA A 141 10.16 11.33 -23.91
C ALA A 141 9.68 11.02 -25.33
N ILE A 142 10.19 11.75 -26.31
CA ILE A 142 9.88 11.55 -27.73
C ILE A 142 11.20 11.63 -28.49
N ASP A 143 11.58 10.52 -29.11
CA ASP A 143 12.87 10.31 -29.75
C ASP A 143 14.01 10.76 -28.81
N ASP A 144 14.99 11.54 -29.26
CA ASP A 144 16.10 11.97 -28.39
C ASP A 144 15.78 13.12 -27.42
N TRP A 145 14.57 13.70 -27.48
CA TRP A 145 14.17 14.81 -26.60
C TRP A 145 13.33 14.34 -25.41
N HIS A 146 13.66 14.87 -24.25
CA HIS A 146 13.07 14.50 -22.95
C HIS A 146 12.55 15.72 -22.20
N GLN A 147 11.39 15.61 -21.56
CA GLN A 147 10.88 16.59 -20.59
C GLN A 147 10.95 18.04 -21.13
N SER A 148 11.57 18.97 -20.38
CA SER A 148 11.71 20.38 -20.73
C SER A 148 12.40 20.63 -22.08
N SER A 149 13.24 19.71 -22.56
CA SER A 149 13.90 19.89 -23.86
C SER A 149 12.90 19.83 -25.04
N ILE A 150 11.82 19.06 -24.91
CA ILE A 150 10.73 19.02 -25.89
C ILE A 150 10.09 20.41 -25.98
N TRP A 151 9.74 20.99 -24.82
CA TRP A 151 9.13 22.32 -24.75
C TRP A 151 10.04 23.40 -25.30
N LYS A 152 11.35 23.34 -24.99
CA LYS A 152 12.35 24.25 -25.54
C LYS A 152 12.41 24.14 -27.07
N LYS A 153 12.32 22.93 -27.63
CA LYS A 153 12.32 22.73 -29.09
C LYS A 153 11.05 23.22 -29.76
N ILE A 154 9.89 23.09 -29.10
CA ILE A 154 8.63 23.68 -29.58
C ILE A 154 8.75 25.21 -29.61
N ASP A 155 9.27 25.81 -28.54
CA ASP A 155 9.48 27.26 -28.45
C ASP A 155 10.48 27.78 -29.49
N GLU A 156 11.65 27.13 -29.62
CA GLU A 156 12.67 27.44 -30.64
C GLU A 156 12.12 27.33 -32.08
N LYS A 157 11.26 26.33 -32.34
CA LYS A 157 10.63 26.16 -33.66
C LYS A 157 9.65 27.27 -33.98
N TYR A 158 9.00 27.82 -32.95
CA TYR A 158 8.00 28.91 -33.02
C TYR A 158 6.99 28.72 -34.18
N ASN A 159 6.55 27.49 -34.40
CA ASN A 159 5.62 27.14 -35.48
C ASN A 159 4.76 25.92 -35.12
N ASN A 160 3.46 26.15 -34.93
CA ASN A 160 2.50 25.14 -34.51
C ASN A 160 2.18 24.08 -35.57
N PHE A 161 2.59 24.29 -36.84
CA PHE A 161 2.29 23.39 -37.96
C PHE A 161 3.53 22.62 -38.43
N ALA A 162 4.68 22.80 -37.79
CA ALA A 162 5.92 22.15 -38.18
C ALA A 162 6.42 21.22 -37.08
N SER A 163 6.97 20.06 -37.48
CA SER A 163 7.64 19.16 -36.54
C SER A 163 8.89 19.83 -35.96
N ILE A 164 9.14 19.58 -34.67
CA ILE A 164 10.41 19.88 -34.01
C ILE A 164 11.51 18.89 -34.40
N TYR A 165 11.14 17.76 -35.00
CA TYR A 165 12.05 16.72 -35.49
C TYR A 165 12.42 16.93 -36.95
N SER A 166 13.61 16.48 -37.33
CA SER A 166 14.12 16.63 -38.68
C SER A 166 13.39 15.73 -39.68
N SER A 167 13.20 16.20 -40.91
CA SER A 167 12.76 15.38 -42.04
C SER A 167 13.91 14.76 -42.83
N SER A 168 15.17 14.99 -42.42
CA SER A 168 16.36 14.44 -43.04
C SER A 168 16.73 13.10 -42.41
N ALA A 169 16.79 12.03 -43.20
CA ALA A 169 17.21 10.71 -42.73
C ALA A 169 18.63 10.72 -42.12
N LYS A 170 19.50 11.63 -42.57
CA LYS A 170 20.89 11.75 -42.10
C LYS A 170 21.00 12.16 -40.63
N ASP A 171 19.93 12.72 -40.08
CA ASP A 171 19.90 13.23 -38.71
C ASP A 171 19.50 12.15 -37.70
N TYR A 172 19.30 10.91 -38.18
CA TYR A 172 18.89 9.76 -37.37
C TYR A 172 19.94 8.64 -37.41
N ASP A 173 19.98 7.88 -36.33
CA ASP A 173 20.87 6.73 -36.18
C ASP A 173 20.56 5.63 -37.20
N SER A 174 21.60 5.14 -37.88
CA SER A 174 21.50 3.98 -38.76
C SER A 174 21.40 2.66 -37.98
N SER A 175 21.96 2.62 -36.78
CA SER A 175 22.07 1.40 -35.98
C SER A 175 20.78 1.10 -35.22
N LEU A 176 20.25 -0.09 -35.40
CA LEU A 176 19.11 -0.59 -34.59
C LEU A 176 19.47 -0.69 -33.11
N SER A 177 20.74 -0.92 -32.79
CA SER A 177 21.21 -0.93 -31.40
C SER A 177 21.06 0.46 -30.78
N SER A 178 21.51 1.51 -31.48
CA SER A 178 21.38 2.89 -31.00
C SER A 178 19.91 3.29 -30.85
N ARG A 179 19.07 2.99 -31.84
CA ARG A 179 17.62 3.23 -31.76
C ARG A 179 16.95 2.47 -30.61
N SER A 180 17.40 1.25 -30.32
CA SER A 180 16.93 0.47 -29.16
C SER A 180 17.39 1.07 -27.83
N ILE A 181 18.59 1.66 -27.79
CA ILE A 181 19.10 2.41 -26.64
C ILE A 181 18.23 3.65 -26.41
N THR A 182 17.90 4.43 -27.46
CA THR A 182 16.98 5.58 -27.35
C THR A 182 15.62 5.15 -26.78
N ARG A 183 14.99 4.08 -27.32
CA ARG A 183 13.76 3.52 -26.74
C ARG A 183 13.89 3.22 -25.24
N ASP A 184 15.00 2.60 -24.85
CA ASP A 184 15.24 2.20 -23.46
C ASP A 184 15.47 3.41 -22.54
N ILE A 185 16.16 4.44 -23.02
CA ILE A 185 16.31 5.73 -22.34
C ILE A 185 14.96 6.42 -22.19
N ASN A 186 14.14 6.45 -23.25
CA ASN A 186 12.82 7.08 -23.22
C ASN A 186 11.92 6.42 -22.20
N MET A 187 11.97 5.09 -22.10
CA MET A 187 11.23 4.34 -21.10
C MET A 187 11.71 4.66 -19.67
N ARG A 188 13.04 4.75 -19.47
CA ARG A 188 13.63 5.20 -18.19
C ARG A 188 13.12 6.58 -17.81
N VAL A 189 13.25 7.56 -18.71
CA VAL A 189 12.87 8.97 -18.49
C VAL A 189 11.39 9.09 -18.17
N ALA A 190 10.53 8.43 -18.95
CA ALA A 190 9.09 8.46 -18.72
C ALA A 190 8.75 7.96 -17.31
N PHE A 191 9.24 6.79 -16.91
CA PHE A 191 8.96 6.23 -15.59
C PHE A 191 9.61 7.02 -14.46
N GLN A 192 10.84 7.48 -14.63
CA GLN A 192 11.57 8.21 -13.59
C GLN A 192 10.86 9.52 -13.22
N HIS A 193 10.40 10.28 -14.22
CA HIS A 193 9.74 11.56 -13.98
C HIS A 193 8.23 11.44 -13.72
N SER A 194 7.59 10.34 -14.10
CA SER A 194 6.19 10.11 -13.74
C SER A 194 6.07 9.49 -12.35
N ALA A 195 6.67 8.32 -12.15
CA ALA A 195 6.44 7.47 -11.01
C ALA A 195 7.48 7.62 -9.90
N GLY A 196 8.56 8.39 -10.13
CA GLY A 196 9.50 8.76 -9.07
C GLY A 196 8.83 9.51 -7.91
N GLU A 197 7.74 10.22 -8.18
CA GLU A 197 6.94 10.94 -7.19
C GLU A 197 5.89 10.07 -6.46
N SER A 198 5.91 8.76 -6.70
CA SER A 198 4.97 7.84 -6.07
C SER A 198 5.35 7.51 -4.63
N VAL A 199 4.34 7.10 -3.85
CA VAL A 199 4.59 6.61 -2.48
C VAL A 199 5.42 5.33 -2.52
N ALA A 200 6.63 5.40 -1.97
CA ALA A 200 7.51 4.25 -1.80
C ALA A 200 6.83 3.15 -0.98
N TYR A 201 7.12 1.89 -1.32
CA TYR A 201 6.63 0.70 -0.63
C TYR A 201 5.10 0.55 -0.56
N TRP A 202 4.36 1.30 -1.36
CA TRP A 202 2.92 1.15 -1.50
C TRP A 202 2.59 0.54 -2.88
N PRO A 203 1.76 -0.50 -2.96
CA PRO A 203 1.31 -1.05 -4.24
C PRO A 203 0.50 -0.02 -5.06
N ILE A 204 0.88 0.19 -6.32
CA ILE A 204 0.28 1.19 -7.21
C ILE A 204 -0.36 0.49 -8.42
N PRO A 205 -1.67 0.66 -8.64
CA PRO A 205 -2.35 0.24 -9.87
C PRO A 205 -1.76 0.94 -11.09
N VAL A 206 -1.37 0.17 -12.11
CA VAL A 206 -0.79 0.68 -13.36
C VAL A 206 -1.61 0.25 -14.57
N PHE A 207 -1.96 1.23 -15.39
CA PHE A 207 -2.62 1.09 -16.69
C PHE A 207 -1.56 1.20 -17.78
N ALA A 208 -1.41 0.16 -18.60
CA ALA A 208 -0.34 0.09 -19.59
C ALA A 208 -0.86 0.13 -21.02
N LEU A 209 -0.34 1.06 -21.82
CA LEU A 209 -0.63 1.18 -23.24
C LEU A 209 0.59 0.76 -24.05
N GLY A 210 0.33 -0.04 -25.09
CA GLY A 210 1.33 -0.44 -26.08
C GLY A 210 0.82 -0.23 -27.49
N PRO A 211 1.69 -0.41 -28.49
CA PRO A 211 1.28 -0.32 -29.88
C PRO A 211 0.21 -1.38 -30.23
N PRO A 212 -0.54 -1.18 -31.33
CA PRO A 212 -1.49 -2.17 -31.85
C PRO A 212 -0.86 -3.54 -32.06
N ASN A 213 -1.52 -4.58 -31.55
CA ASN A 213 -1.08 -5.97 -31.66
C ASN A 213 -1.88 -6.71 -32.76
N LEU A 214 -1.73 -6.29 -34.01
CA LEU A 214 -2.52 -6.77 -35.15
C LEU A 214 -2.34 -8.26 -35.49
N TYR A 215 -1.30 -8.89 -34.93
CA TYR A 215 -0.95 -10.28 -35.21
C TYR A 215 -0.98 -11.14 -33.95
N GLU A 216 -1.72 -10.69 -32.93
CA GLU A 216 -2.02 -11.44 -31.70
C GLU A 216 -0.77 -12.06 -31.05
N LYS A 217 0.32 -11.30 -31.00
CA LYS A 217 1.52 -11.71 -30.28
C LYS A 217 1.16 -11.96 -28.81
N ALA A 218 1.81 -12.96 -28.22
CA ALA A 218 1.63 -13.27 -26.80
C ALA A 218 2.12 -12.15 -25.84
N TYR A 219 2.84 -11.13 -26.35
CA TYR A 219 3.27 -9.98 -25.57
C TYR A 219 2.10 -9.04 -25.26
N LYS A 220 1.93 -8.72 -23.98
CA LYS A 220 0.97 -7.72 -23.51
C LYS A 220 1.61 -6.35 -23.33
N ALA A 221 0.80 -5.30 -23.42
CA ALA A 221 1.23 -3.94 -23.12
C ALA A 221 1.69 -3.83 -21.65
N ALA A 222 1.09 -4.63 -20.76
CA ALA A 222 1.49 -4.76 -19.36
C ALA A 222 2.99 -5.09 -19.13
N GLY A 223 3.69 -5.67 -20.11
CA GLY A 223 5.15 -5.86 -20.05
C GLY A 223 5.94 -4.56 -19.90
N LEU A 224 5.37 -3.42 -20.30
CA LEU A 224 5.91 -2.07 -20.08
C LEU A 224 6.15 -1.81 -18.58
N ILE A 225 5.27 -2.29 -17.70
CA ILE A 225 5.30 -1.96 -16.27
C ILE A 225 6.61 -2.42 -15.64
N SER A 226 6.96 -3.70 -15.85
CA SER A 226 8.19 -4.28 -15.28
C SER A 226 9.45 -3.71 -15.95
N SER A 227 9.39 -3.48 -17.27
CA SER A 227 10.51 -2.91 -18.03
C SER A 227 10.81 -1.47 -17.60
N GLY A 228 9.78 -0.63 -17.49
CA GLY A 228 9.87 0.75 -17.07
C GLY A 228 10.38 0.90 -15.65
N ARG A 229 9.84 0.12 -14.69
CA ARG A 229 10.33 0.09 -13.30
C ARG A 229 11.82 -0.18 -13.23
N ASN A 230 12.30 -1.21 -13.94
CA ASN A 230 13.70 -1.61 -13.91
C ASN A 230 14.61 -0.54 -14.54
N LYS A 231 14.24 -0.01 -15.71
CA LYS A 231 15.05 1.01 -16.41
C LYS A 231 15.10 2.34 -15.65
N ALA A 232 14.01 2.70 -14.96
CA ALA A 232 13.94 3.89 -14.11
C ALA A 232 14.51 3.69 -12.69
N THR A 233 15.06 2.51 -12.38
CA THR A 233 15.62 2.20 -11.05
C THR A 233 14.63 2.43 -9.90
N LEU A 234 13.34 2.25 -10.17
CA LEU A 234 12.25 2.43 -9.19
C LEU A 234 12.11 1.18 -8.31
N GLY A 235 13.20 0.83 -7.62
CA GLY A 235 13.30 -0.40 -6.84
C GLY A 235 12.19 -0.50 -5.81
N VAL A 236 11.96 0.58 -5.06
CA VAL A 236 11.00 0.64 -3.95
C VAL A 236 9.54 0.82 -4.36
N THR A 237 9.29 1.02 -5.66
CA THR A 237 7.95 1.25 -6.20
C THR A 237 7.29 -0.08 -6.59
N GLN A 238 6.16 -0.39 -5.97
CA GLN A 238 5.47 -1.67 -6.11
C GLN A 238 4.34 -1.56 -7.15
N PHE A 239 4.62 -1.75 -8.44
CA PHE A 239 3.58 -1.64 -9.49
C PHE A 239 2.72 -2.90 -9.66
N LEU A 240 1.40 -2.71 -9.59
CA LEU A 240 0.38 -3.70 -9.91
C LEU A 240 -0.14 -3.51 -11.34
N TRP A 241 -0.34 -4.58 -12.09
CA TRP A 241 -1.03 -4.53 -13.38
C TRP A 241 -2.54 -4.41 -13.15
N GLN A 242 -3.07 -3.21 -13.41
CA GLN A 242 -4.50 -2.92 -13.28
C GLN A 242 -5.25 -3.22 -14.57
N ASP A 243 -4.72 -2.70 -15.68
CA ASP A 243 -5.28 -2.92 -17.02
C ASP A 243 -4.20 -2.71 -18.07
N ASP A 244 -4.38 -3.29 -19.26
CA ASP A 244 -3.50 -3.05 -20.39
C ASP A 244 -4.19 -3.14 -21.74
N GLU A 245 -3.76 -2.33 -22.70
CA GLU A 245 -4.35 -2.30 -24.03
C GLU A 245 -3.28 -2.03 -25.11
N SER A 246 -3.39 -2.77 -26.21
CA SER A 246 -2.59 -2.57 -27.43
C SER A 246 -3.43 -1.85 -28.48
N THR A 247 -3.28 -0.53 -28.58
CA THR A 247 -4.20 0.33 -29.35
C THR A 247 -3.49 1.52 -29.97
N THR A 248 -4.11 2.17 -30.95
CA THR A 248 -3.66 3.45 -31.52
C THR A 248 -4.12 4.65 -30.71
N HIS A 249 -5.09 4.48 -29.81
CA HIS A 249 -5.80 5.57 -29.14
C HIS A 249 -5.85 5.35 -27.63
N ALA A 250 -5.39 6.33 -26.86
CA ALA A 250 -5.34 6.24 -25.39
C ALA A 250 -6.68 6.57 -24.70
N GLN A 251 -7.64 7.14 -25.44
CA GLN A 251 -8.90 7.69 -24.91
C GLN A 251 -9.65 6.67 -24.03
N ALA A 252 -9.87 5.46 -24.54
CA ALA A 252 -10.60 4.42 -23.82
C ALA A 252 -9.88 4.01 -22.52
N MET A 253 -8.55 3.96 -22.51
CA MET A 253 -7.77 3.64 -21.30
C MET A 253 -7.84 4.78 -20.28
N ILE A 254 -7.81 6.04 -20.73
CA ILE A 254 -7.97 7.21 -19.86
C ILE A 254 -9.36 7.21 -19.22
N GLU A 255 -10.42 6.93 -19.98
CA GLU A 255 -11.77 6.79 -19.43
C GLU A 255 -11.85 5.68 -18.38
N ARG A 256 -11.22 4.52 -18.62
CA ARG A 256 -11.15 3.43 -17.64
C ARG A 256 -10.34 3.79 -16.39
N LEU A 257 -9.30 4.62 -16.51
CA LEU A 257 -8.58 5.18 -15.36
C LEU A 257 -9.51 6.04 -14.48
N PHE A 258 -10.31 6.92 -15.07
CA PHE A 258 -11.28 7.73 -14.32
C PHE A 258 -12.36 6.85 -13.68
N GLN A 259 -12.97 5.95 -14.44
CA GLN A 259 -13.95 4.98 -13.92
C GLN A 259 -13.37 4.13 -12.78
N PHE A 260 -12.09 3.76 -12.86
CA PHE A 260 -11.42 3.05 -11.78
C PHE A 260 -11.40 3.86 -10.49
N PHE A 261 -11.11 5.17 -10.53
CA PHE A 261 -11.13 6.01 -9.34
C PHE A 261 -12.53 6.22 -8.76
N ASP A 262 -13.54 6.30 -9.62
CA ASP A 262 -14.96 6.39 -9.24
C ASP A 262 -15.40 5.11 -8.52
N ASN A 263 -15.07 3.95 -9.09
CA ASN A 263 -15.40 2.64 -8.52
C ASN A 263 -14.57 2.29 -7.27
N ASN A 264 -13.40 2.92 -7.10
CA ASN A 264 -12.47 2.62 -6.00
C ASN A 264 -12.16 3.89 -5.21
N PRO A 265 -13.09 4.46 -4.43
CA PRO A 265 -12.97 5.79 -3.81
C PRO A 265 -11.84 5.92 -2.79
N LYS A 266 -11.25 4.81 -2.33
CA LYS A 266 -10.13 4.80 -1.37
C LYS A 266 -8.75 4.84 -2.01
N VAL A 267 -8.62 4.50 -3.30
CA VAL A 267 -7.32 4.39 -3.97
C VAL A 267 -6.61 5.75 -4.01
N PRO A 268 -5.40 5.89 -3.47
CA PRO A 268 -4.76 7.20 -3.35
C PRO A 268 -4.03 7.65 -4.61
N GLN A 269 -3.57 6.72 -5.44
CA GLN A 269 -2.78 7.01 -6.63
C GLN A 269 -2.91 5.89 -7.66
N ALA A 270 -2.69 6.23 -8.93
CA ALA A 270 -2.55 5.28 -10.02
C ALA A 270 -1.61 5.86 -11.08
N LEU A 271 -0.95 4.98 -11.82
CA LEU A 271 -0.08 5.34 -12.94
C LEU A 271 -0.74 4.89 -14.25
N ILE A 272 -0.78 5.77 -15.25
CA ILE A 272 -0.96 5.36 -16.64
C ILE A 272 0.36 5.54 -17.37
N ALA A 273 0.78 4.56 -18.13
CA ALA A 273 2.02 4.60 -18.90
C ALA A 273 1.81 4.06 -20.30
N SER A 274 2.46 4.65 -21.29
CA SER A 274 2.41 4.20 -22.67
C SER A 274 3.79 4.10 -23.30
N ARG A 275 3.88 3.23 -24.31
CA ARG A 275 5.02 3.13 -25.21
C ARG A 275 4.55 3.00 -26.66
N ASP A 276 5.25 3.67 -27.55
CA ASP A 276 5.10 3.50 -28.99
C ASP A 276 6.39 3.90 -29.74
N GLY A 277 6.50 3.53 -31.00
CA GLY A 277 7.67 3.81 -31.84
C GLY A 277 7.99 2.67 -32.80
N ASP A 278 8.78 2.94 -33.84
CA ASP A 278 9.17 1.94 -34.83
C ASP A 278 9.84 0.70 -34.20
N VAL A 279 10.82 0.87 -33.32
CA VAL A 279 11.51 -0.22 -32.61
C VAL A 279 10.55 -0.94 -31.67
N THR A 280 9.69 -0.17 -31.00
CA THR A 280 8.66 -0.72 -30.13
C THR A 280 7.61 -1.53 -30.92
N ARG A 281 7.28 -1.14 -32.15
CA ARG A 281 6.34 -1.82 -33.05
C ARG A 281 6.96 -3.01 -33.78
N ASP A 282 8.27 -3.02 -34.00
CA ASP A 282 8.96 -4.11 -34.70
C ASP A 282 8.73 -5.47 -34.01
N VAL A 283 8.63 -5.51 -32.68
CA VAL A 283 8.32 -6.77 -31.96
C VAL A 283 6.90 -7.29 -32.23
N TYR A 284 6.00 -6.39 -32.62
CA TYR A 284 4.60 -6.70 -32.96
C TYR A 284 4.39 -6.95 -34.45
N ARG A 285 5.45 -6.97 -35.27
CA ARG A 285 5.35 -7.20 -36.72
C ARG A 285 4.80 -8.57 -37.10
N LYS A 286 4.33 -8.68 -38.34
CA LYS A 286 3.85 -9.94 -38.94
C LYS A 286 4.91 -11.05 -38.81
N PRO A 287 4.56 -12.25 -38.32
CA PRO A 287 5.48 -13.39 -38.29
C PRO A 287 6.11 -13.67 -39.66
N GLY A 288 7.41 -13.99 -39.69
CA GLY A 288 8.13 -14.34 -40.91
C GLY A 288 8.57 -13.16 -41.80
N THR A 289 8.24 -11.92 -41.45
CA THR A 289 8.72 -10.73 -42.18
C THR A 289 10.14 -10.32 -41.75
N PRO A 290 10.89 -9.56 -42.55
CA PRO A 290 12.09 -8.87 -42.07
C PRO A 290 11.73 -7.92 -40.92
N GLY A 291 12.62 -7.80 -39.93
CA GLY A 291 12.51 -6.72 -38.94
C GLY A 291 13.02 -5.39 -39.50
N LEU A 292 13.06 -4.36 -38.65
CA LEU A 292 13.78 -3.12 -38.95
C LEU A 292 15.22 -3.41 -39.39
N GLN A 293 15.74 -2.56 -40.28
CA GLN A 293 17.08 -2.69 -40.87
C GLN A 293 18.02 -1.63 -40.31
N ASN A 294 19.34 -1.89 -40.35
CA ASN A 294 20.37 -0.92 -39.98
C ASN A 294 20.54 0.15 -41.08
N VAL A 295 19.58 1.07 -41.18
CA VAL A 295 19.56 2.14 -42.18
C VAL A 295 19.21 3.47 -41.54
N GLN A 296 19.78 4.56 -42.06
CA GLN A 296 19.33 5.90 -41.71
C GLN A 296 17.97 6.15 -42.36
N ALA A 297 16.95 6.37 -41.54
CA ALA A 297 15.61 6.69 -41.99
C ALA A 297 14.93 7.60 -40.98
N VAL A 298 14.11 8.52 -41.46
CA VAL A 298 13.18 9.27 -40.61
C VAL A 298 12.20 8.24 -39.99
N PRO A 299 12.04 8.20 -38.66
CA PRO A 299 11.08 7.29 -38.04
C PRO A 299 9.69 7.49 -38.61
N ALA A 300 8.99 6.40 -38.95
CA ALA A 300 7.59 6.49 -39.32
C ALA A 300 6.75 6.85 -38.08
N ILE A 301 7.14 6.28 -36.94
CA ILE A 301 6.62 6.61 -35.62
C ILE A 301 7.82 6.80 -34.69
N PHE A 302 7.97 8.02 -34.17
CA PHE A 302 9.00 8.35 -33.20
C PHE A 302 8.86 7.51 -31.93
N GLU A 303 9.99 7.10 -31.34
CA GLU A 303 9.99 6.41 -30.05
C GLU A 303 9.41 7.34 -28.97
N SER A 304 8.17 7.09 -28.58
CA SER A 304 7.41 7.93 -27.68
C SER A 304 7.02 7.14 -26.45
N MET A 305 7.38 7.67 -25.29
CA MET A 305 7.14 7.08 -23.99
C MET A 305 6.54 8.15 -23.08
N THR A 306 5.44 7.81 -22.42
CA THR A 306 4.89 8.70 -21.40
C THR A 306 4.43 7.93 -20.18
N GLY A 307 4.47 8.61 -19.04
CA GLY A 307 3.86 8.18 -17.80
C GLY A 307 3.15 9.35 -17.15
N LEU A 308 2.02 9.10 -16.52
CA LEU A 308 1.26 10.09 -15.77
C LEU A 308 0.83 9.48 -14.45
N LEU A 309 1.42 9.98 -13.37
CA LEU A 309 1.01 9.62 -12.02
C LEU A 309 -0.08 10.59 -11.58
N VAL A 310 -1.26 10.06 -11.30
CA VAL A 310 -2.39 10.82 -10.76
C VAL A 310 -2.68 10.42 -9.33
N THR A 311 -3.01 11.40 -8.50
CA THR A 311 -3.16 11.23 -7.05
C THR A 311 -4.41 11.92 -6.54
N ARG A 312 -4.91 11.41 -5.41
CA ARG A 312 -5.88 12.09 -4.54
C ARG A 312 -5.16 12.39 -3.25
N SER A 313 -4.62 13.61 -3.11
CA SER A 313 -3.79 13.98 -1.96
C SER A 313 -4.53 13.78 -0.65
N ASP A 314 -5.84 14.04 -0.62
CA ASP A 314 -6.70 13.80 0.54
C ASP A 314 -6.86 12.30 0.90
N ARG A 315 -6.65 11.38 -0.04
CA ARG A 315 -6.60 9.93 0.18
C ARG A 315 -5.22 9.48 0.63
N VAL A 316 -4.15 10.07 0.11
CA VAL A 316 -2.78 9.86 0.61
C VAL A 316 -2.71 10.26 2.08
N ASP A 317 -3.18 11.46 2.41
CA ASP A 317 -3.15 11.98 3.79
C ASP A 317 -4.03 11.18 4.75
N ARG A 318 -5.07 10.54 4.24
CA ARG A 318 -6.02 9.76 5.04
C ARG A 318 -5.62 8.30 5.22
N TYR A 319 -5.16 7.65 4.16
CA TYR A 319 -4.98 6.20 4.11
C TYR A 319 -3.51 5.77 4.06
N ILE A 320 -2.57 6.69 3.83
CA ILE A 320 -1.14 6.38 3.75
C ILE A 320 -0.37 7.15 4.81
N ARG A 321 -0.42 8.49 4.80
CA ARG A 321 0.43 9.36 5.64
C ARG A 321 0.39 9.03 7.15
N PRO A 322 -0.76 8.64 7.76
CA PRO A 322 -0.79 8.29 9.18
C PRO A 322 0.06 7.06 9.55
N TYR A 323 0.49 6.28 8.55
CA TYR A 323 1.30 5.07 8.71
C TYR A 323 2.76 5.27 8.27
N ALA A 324 3.16 6.50 7.93
CA ALA A 324 4.56 6.79 7.64
C ALA A 324 5.41 6.56 8.91
N THR A 325 6.49 5.80 8.76
CA THR A 325 7.45 5.56 9.85
C THR A 325 8.63 6.51 9.70
N ASN A 326 9.22 6.89 10.83
CA ASN A 326 10.49 7.64 10.87
C ASN A 326 11.70 6.70 11.04
N GLU A 327 11.51 5.40 10.80
CA GLU A 327 12.57 4.41 10.88
C GLU A 327 13.52 4.57 9.69
N ALA A 328 14.80 4.27 9.89
CA ALA A 328 15.73 4.20 8.78
C ALA A 328 15.23 3.18 7.75
N GLU A 329 15.32 3.53 6.46
CA GLU A 329 14.88 2.66 5.39
C GLU A 329 15.70 1.37 5.36
N ASP A 330 15.08 0.26 5.76
CA ASP A 330 15.65 -1.08 5.68
C ASP A 330 14.57 -2.07 5.23
N ASN A 331 14.44 -2.23 3.92
CA ASN A 331 13.51 -3.18 3.32
C ASN A 331 13.98 -4.65 3.42
N GLN A 332 15.21 -4.90 3.89
CA GLN A 332 15.72 -6.25 4.13
C GLN A 332 15.36 -6.76 5.53
N ASN A 333 15.04 -5.85 6.47
CA ASN A 333 14.61 -6.22 7.81
C ASN A 333 13.18 -6.76 7.85
N LYS A 334 13.05 -8.08 7.73
CA LYS A 334 11.75 -8.80 7.78
C LYS A 334 11.06 -8.79 9.15
N ASN A 335 11.65 -8.17 10.17
CA ASN A 335 11.02 -8.03 11.48
C ASN A 335 10.06 -6.83 11.54
N THR A 336 10.18 -5.87 10.62
CA THR A 336 9.26 -4.73 10.50
C THR A 336 8.09 -5.06 9.57
N ASP A 337 6.95 -4.40 9.74
CA ASP A 337 5.79 -4.64 8.87
C ASP A 337 6.04 -4.17 7.42
N LEU A 338 6.87 -3.14 7.24
CA LEU A 338 7.36 -2.71 5.93
C LEU A 338 8.21 -3.77 5.24
N GLY A 339 9.19 -4.35 5.96
CA GLY A 339 10.04 -5.43 5.43
C GLY A 339 9.25 -6.70 5.14
N LYS A 340 8.22 -7.01 5.94
CA LYS A 340 7.27 -8.10 5.64
C LYS A 340 6.46 -7.83 4.37
N LEU A 341 5.91 -6.62 4.21
CA LEU A 341 5.20 -6.24 2.97
C LEU A 341 6.13 -6.37 1.76
N TRP A 342 7.32 -5.81 1.85
CA TRP A 342 8.32 -5.85 0.78
C TRP A 342 8.66 -7.28 0.37
N ALA A 343 9.04 -8.13 1.33
CA ALA A 343 9.35 -9.53 1.08
C ALA A 343 8.13 -10.27 0.49
N PHE A 344 6.95 -10.04 1.05
CA PHE A 344 5.72 -10.67 0.58
C PHE A 344 5.37 -10.28 -0.86
N TYR A 345 5.48 -9.00 -1.21
CA TYR A 345 5.26 -8.49 -2.55
C TYR A 345 6.19 -9.16 -3.56
N TRP A 346 7.50 -9.21 -3.29
CA TRP A 346 8.48 -9.75 -4.24
C TRP A 346 8.44 -11.27 -4.42
N GLU A 347 7.79 -12.01 -3.51
CA GLU A 347 7.49 -13.43 -3.73
C GLU A 347 6.36 -13.67 -4.74
N GLN A 348 5.45 -12.69 -4.91
CA GLN A 348 4.23 -12.88 -5.69
C GLN A 348 4.45 -13.02 -7.21
N PRO A 349 5.31 -12.24 -7.88
CA PRO A 349 5.48 -12.34 -9.33
C PRO A 349 5.82 -13.74 -9.83
N ARG A 350 6.63 -14.51 -9.09
CA ARG A 350 6.95 -15.90 -9.46
C ARG A 350 5.73 -16.81 -9.37
N LYS A 351 4.92 -16.67 -8.31
CA LYS A 351 3.71 -17.46 -8.09
C LYS A 351 2.64 -17.11 -9.14
N PHE A 352 2.42 -15.81 -9.35
CA PHE A 352 1.46 -15.31 -10.33
C PHE A 352 1.82 -15.70 -11.78
N ARG A 353 3.10 -15.67 -12.15
CA ARG A 353 3.55 -16.08 -13.49
C ARG A 353 3.02 -17.47 -13.86
N LYS A 354 3.16 -18.45 -12.97
CA LYS A 354 2.69 -19.81 -13.21
C LYS A 354 1.17 -19.86 -13.37
N ILE A 355 0.44 -19.20 -12.47
CA ILE A 355 -1.03 -19.14 -12.51
C ILE A 355 -1.51 -18.53 -13.83
N TYR A 356 -0.90 -17.43 -14.26
CA TYR A 356 -1.21 -16.75 -15.50
C TYR A 356 -0.93 -17.63 -16.73
N GLU A 357 0.27 -18.19 -16.82
CA GLU A 357 0.66 -19.02 -17.97
C GLU A 357 -0.17 -20.29 -18.08
N ASP A 358 -0.51 -20.94 -16.96
CA ASP A 358 -1.37 -22.12 -16.96
C ASP A 358 -2.81 -21.74 -17.39
N ALA A 359 -3.33 -20.60 -16.95
CA ALA A 359 -4.65 -20.10 -17.37
C ALA A 359 -4.70 -19.72 -18.86
N GLU A 360 -3.65 -19.11 -19.41
CA GLU A 360 -3.58 -18.76 -20.84
C GLU A 360 -3.38 -20.00 -21.71
N LYS A 361 -2.60 -21.00 -21.26
CA LYS A 361 -2.53 -22.31 -21.93
C LYS A 361 -3.88 -22.99 -22.00
N ALA A 362 -4.67 -22.93 -20.94
CA ALA A 362 -6.02 -23.48 -20.91
C ALA A 362 -6.97 -22.79 -21.92
N LYS A 363 -6.69 -21.52 -22.28
CA LYS A 363 -7.40 -20.80 -23.36
C LYS A 363 -6.84 -21.09 -24.76
N GLY A 364 -5.84 -21.95 -24.89
CA GLY A 364 -5.23 -22.33 -26.17
C GLY A 364 -4.01 -21.50 -26.60
N VAL A 365 -3.51 -20.59 -25.75
CA VAL A 365 -2.28 -19.84 -26.05
C VAL A 365 -1.08 -20.78 -25.97
N LYS A 366 -0.40 -21.01 -27.10
CA LYS A 366 0.70 -21.99 -27.20
C LYS A 366 1.92 -21.64 -26.33
N ALA A 367 2.28 -20.36 -26.26
CA ALA A 367 3.46 -19.87 -25.55
C ALA A 367 3.11 -18.56 -24.82
N PRO A 368 2.35 -18.62 -23.72
CA PRO A 368 1.97 -17.40 -23.01
C PRO A 368 3.17 -16.77 -22.32
N LEU A 369 3.15 -15.44 -22.23
CA LEU A 369 4.18 -14.67 -21.56
C LEU A 369 3.53 -13.79 -20.50
N ALA A 370 3.85 -14.06 -19.23
CA ALA A 370 3.38 -13.22 -18.14
C ALA A 370 3.98 -11.80 -18.24
N PRO A 371 3.26 -10.75 -17.83
CA PRO A 371 3.68 -9.36 -17.97
C PRO A 371 4.83 -8.92 -17.04
N GLY A 372 5.42 -9.84 -16.28
CA GLY A 372 6.56 -9.56 -15.40
C GLY A 372 6.22 -8.79 -14.11
N THR A 373 4.93 -8.59 -13.83
CA THR A 373 4.38 -8.14 -12.54
C THR A 373 3.08 -8.90 -12.23
N ILE A 374 2.47 -8.63 -11.08
CA ILE A 374 1.20 -9.23 -10.63
C ILE A 374 0.00 -8.35 -10.96
N SER A 375 -1.16 -8.95 -11.22
CA SER A 375 -2.38 -8.17 -11.39
C SER A 375 -2.87 -7.59 -10.07
N THR A 376 -3.56 -6.45 -10.10
CA THR A 376 -4.19 -5.86 -8.91
C THR A 376 -5.15 -6.86 -8.26
N ALA A 377 -5.97 -7.55 -9.06
CA ALA A 377 -6.92 -8.55 -8.55
C ALA A 377 -6.23 -9.71 -7.80
N TYR A 378 -5.11 -10.21 -8.35
CA TYR A 378 -4.33 -11.24 -7.67
C TYR A 378 -3.74 -10.69 -6.36
N TRP A 379 -3.16 -9.48 -6.38
CA TRP A 379 -2.62 -8.85 -5.17
C TRP A 379 -3.67 -8.74 -4.06
N GLN A 380 -4.86 -8.23 -4.40
CA GLN A 380 -5.99 -8.12 -3.45
C GLN A 380 -6.34 -9.48 -2.84
N SER A 381 -6.33 -10.56 -3.63
CA SER A 381 -6.64 -11.90 -3.11
C SER A 381 -5.57 -12.45 -2.15
N GLN A 382 -4.35 -11.88 -2.17
CA GLN A 382 -3.24 -12.29 -1.29
C GLN A 382 -3.19 -11.49 0.02
N LEU A 383 -3.86 -10.33 0.10
CA LEU A 383 -3.83 -9.48 1.29
C LEU A 383 -4.23 -10.17 2.59
N PRO A 384 -5.26 -11.05 2.65
CA PRO A 384 -5.61 -11.76 3.87
C PRO A 384 -4.47 -12.64 4.43
N THR A 385 -3.57 -13.11 3.56
CA THR A 385 -2.38 -13.87 3.98
C THR A 385 -1.33 -12.93 4.54
N LEU A 386 -1.09 -11.78 3.91
CA LEU A 386 -0.17 -10.76 4.41
C LEU A 386 -0.63 -10.20 5.77
N TRP A 387 -1.92 -9.92 5.93
CA TRP A 387 -2.45 -9.34 7.17
C TRP A 387 -2.28 -10.25 8.40
N LYS A 388 -2.09 -11.56 8.20
CA LYS A 388 -1.78 -12.50 9.29
C LYS A 388 -0.34 -12.40 9.78
N THR A 389 0.57 -11.79 9.00
CA THR A 389 2.00 -11.70 9.33
C THR A 389 2.39 -10.33 9.91
N ILE A 390 1.64 -9.29 9.57
CA ILE A 390 1.85 -7.94 10.10
C ILE A 390 1.42 -7.86 11.56
N SER A 391 2.24 -7.18 12.35
CA SER A 391 2.03 -7.03 13.80
C SER A 391 1.51 -5.65 14.18
N ASN A 392 1.45 -4.71 13.22
CA ASN A 392 1.14 -3.29 13.41
C ASN A 392 1.95 -2.68 14.55
N ARG A 393 3.26 -2.98 14.59
CA ARG A 393 4.18 -2.42 15.58
C ARG A 393 4.65 -1.04 15.11
N GLY A 394 3.91 0.00 15.49
CA GLY A 394 4.17 1.40 15.18
C GLY A 394 2.95 2.28 15.53
N PRO A 395 3.05 3.61 15.49
CA PRO A 395 1.87 4.46 15.64
C PRO A 395 0.95 4.28 14.42
N GLY A 396 -0.08 3.43 14.56
CA GLY A 396 -1.10 3.16 13.52
C GLY A 396 -1.19 1.68 13.10
N ASN A 397 -2.37 1.25 12.63
CA ASN A 397 -2.52 -0.08 12.00
C ASN A 397 -2.23 0.04 10.50
N PHE A 398 -1.10 -0.48 10.07
CA PHE A 398 -0.75 -0.58 8.66
C PHE A 398 -1.71 -1.55 7.95
N GLU A 399 -2.50 -1.05 7.00
CA GLU A 399 -3.41 -1.86 6.17
C GLU A 399 -3.08 -1.59 4.69
N PRO A 400 -2.03 -2.22 4.13
CA PRO A 400 -1.73 -2.09 2.72
C PRO A 400 -2.88 -2.70 1.92
N SER A 401 -3.43 -1.92 0.98
CA SER A 401 -4.52 -2.30 0.07
C SER A 401 -4.06 -2.28 -1.36
#